data_AF-A0A3E2TPJ3-F1
#
_entry.id   AF-A0A3E2TPJ3-F1
#
_cell.length_a   1.000
_cell.length_b   1.000
_cell.length_c   1.000
_cell.angle_alpha   90.00
_cell.angle_beta   90.00
_cell.angle_gamma   90.00
#
_symmetry.space_group_name_H-M   'P 1'
#
loop_
_entity.id
_entity.type
_entity.pdbx_description
1 polymer ?
#
loop_
_entity_poly.entity_id
_entity_poly.type
_entity_poly.pdbx_seq_one_letter_code
_entity_poly.pdbx_strand_id
1 'polypeptide(L)'
;MKKNELINKTLAGLMIAAMTAGVCPTTAFAVTGGQVAKDGTYKATAHVTRTEEDSDDEWDEYDVEVSLTVADGKFTDITVTPASSYDSGNDKYFNKAYNKTKGIKTLLEGKEATADTVNSWDSVSGATRTSKAVKEAAAAAIAKAEEKTTAVEVNIEKLQAAITKAEALEEADYTADSWSAMQSALIAAKDAATKKESQDAVDTAEKNLTTAVANLKKAEVKVDTTALEAAITNAEALKEADYTADSWKAMQTALTEAKSALEAKESQEKVNAAEAKLTKAIEDLKKNAVAKEVYVLMNIPYDKFYAAEGDDDVDAVTSATKQKTRNSGLTAGSYHVNSDGTDITGVVYPVKVSDISALENYTKITDESKVDITVSGKGGEQTKTYEGKDALFESASYSYYILSEAPSYYKEATVNEDGTLSFGKVEGTAVKTLSNVTADFRTSSRYGDYQINLSGLPDDITTVYGVVVGTKEGSNYGMRHLENIWRISELAWSTGFVTTAHGSPLQYKDYVNMMGQTINKITYYTNAGVYEIPVDIKVPVKFNGSVEVKDGKASDGSVSATVEGLPKDYAAEYSVDGLSDVKFENGKLTFAAEQARGGRYTLTVSDKSEKYAS
;
A
#
# COMPACT_ATOMS: atom_id res chain seq x y z
N MET A 1 -34.36 3.36 -0.85
CA MET A 1 -35.83 3.57 -0.78
C MET A 1 -36.51 2.56 -1.73
N LYS A 2 -37.51 1.82 -1.23
CA LYS A 2 -38.28 0.72 -1.88
C LYS A 2 -37.61 -0.67 -1.98
N LYS A 3 -37.69 -1.45 -0.90
CA LYS A 3 -38.02 -2.90 -0.89
C LYS A 3 -38.08 -3.39 0.57
N ASN A 4 -39.20 -3.13 1.26
CA ASN A 4 -39.54 -3.69 2.58
C ASN A 4 -41.03 -4.09 2.61
N GLU A 5 -41.49 -4.74 1.55
CA GLU A 5 -42.82 -5.35 1.46
C GLU A 5 -42.66 -6.69 0.74
N LEU A 6 -42.31 -7.73 1.47
CA LEU A 6 -42.56 -9.16 1.18
C LEU A 6 -41.72 -9.94 2.20
N ILE A 7 -42.30 -10.27 3.36
CA ILE A 7 -42.06 -11.41 4.27
C ILE A 7 -42.87 -11.09 5.54
N ASN A 8 -44.19 -10.97 5.38
CA ASN A 8 -45.12 -10.84 6.51
C ASN A 8 -46.40 -11.65 6.24
N LYS A 9 -46.26 -12.79 5.55
CA LYS A 9 -47.39 -13.54 4.98
C LYS A 9 -47.39 -15.06 5.18
N THR A 10 -46.62 -15.61 6.12
CA THR A 10 -46.57 -17.08 6.34
C THR A 10 -46.84 -17.56 7.77
N LEU A 11 -47.32 -16.72 8.69
CA LEU A 11 -47.72 -17.16 10.03
C LEU A 11 -49.14 -16.71 10.41
N ALA A 12 -50.08 -16.93 9.50
CA ALA A 12 -51.51 -16.90 9.80
C ALA A 12 -52.14 -18.17 9.22
N GLY A 13 -52.00 -19.28 9.94
CA GLY A 13 -52.57 -20.55 9.47
C GLY A 13 -52.17 -21.72 10.33
N LEU A 14 -52.57 -21.74 11.60
CA LEU A 14 -52.87 -22.95 12.39
C LEU A 14 -53.35 -22.53 13.77
N MET A 15 -54.58 -22.03 13.83
CA MET A 15 -55.38 -22.13 15.04
C MET A 15 -56.80 -22.51 14.64
N ILE A 16 -57.36 -23.39 15.47
CA ILE A 16 -58.74 -23.88 15.51
C ILE A 16 -59.03 -25.10 14.62
N ALA A 17 -58.89 -26.29 15.21
CA ALA A 17 -59.90 -27.34 15.05
C ALA A 17 -59.82 -28.36 16.19
N ALA A 18 -60.97 -28.53 16.86
CA ALA A 18 -61.40 -29.69 17.64
C ALA A 18 -60.68 -29.99 18.96
N MET A 19 -61.23 -29.42 20.03
CA MET A 19 -61.50 -30.20 21.24
C MET A 19 -62.34 -31.42 20.85
N THR A 20 -61.70 -32.54 20.62
CA THR A 20 -62.31 -33.84 20.88
C THR A 20 -61.39 -34.53 21.85
N ALA A 21 -61.71 -34.42 23.14
CA ALA A 21 -61.30 -35.39 24.14
C ALA A 21 -61.84 -36.76 23.69
N GLY A 22 -61.10 -37.39 22.78
CA GLY A 22 -61.20 -38.82 22.54
C GLY A 22 -60.63 -39.48 23.78
N VAL A 23 -61.46 -39.56 24.83
CA VAL A 23 -61.33 -40.62 25.82
C VAL A 23 -61.42 -41.89 24.98
N CYS A 24 -60.27 -42.48 24.65
CA CYS A 24 -60.26 -43.88 24.25
C CYS A 24 -61.08 -44.62 25.32
N PRO A 25 -62.10 -45.41 24.96
CA PRO A 25 -62.72 -46.29 25.93
C PRO A 25 -61.64 -47.31 26.28
N THR A 26 -60.80 -46.98 27.27
CA THR A 26 -60.17 -48.01 28.08
C THR A 26 -61.35 -48.74 28.67
N THR A 27 -61.57 -49.96 28.19
CA THR A 27 -62.48 -50.91 28.83
C THR A 27 -62.12 -50.89 30.31
N ALA A 28 -62.91 -50.19 31.12
CA ALA A 28 -62.64 -50.05 32.54
C ALA A 28 -62.76 -51.44 33.12
N PHE A 29 -61.63 -52.05 33.45
CA PHE A 29 -61.62 -53.34 34.10
C PHE A 29 -62.21 -53.14 35.50
N ALA A 30 -63.22 -53.95 35.83
CA ALA A 30 -63.78 -54.05 37.17
C ALA A 30 -62.67 -54.22 38.21
N VAL A 31 -62.82 -53.59 39.38
CA VAL A 31 -61.95 -53.83 40.54
C VAL A 31 -61.92 -55.34 40.87
N THR A 32 -60.73 -55.93 40.86
CA THR A 32 -60.46 -57.33 41.24
C THR A 32 -59.37 -57.40 42.31
N GLY A 33 -59.47 -58.36 43.22
CA GLY A 33 -58.50 -58.56 44.30
C GLY A 33 -58.28 -57.32 45.18
N GLY A 34 -57.03 -56.92 45.33
CA GLY A 34 -56.59 -55.79 46.16
C GLY A 34 -56.66 -54.41 45.48
N GLN A 35 -57.18 -54.31 44.25
CA GLN A 35 -57.36 -53.01 43.59
C GLN A 35 -58.32 -52.13 44.41
N VAL A 36 -57.95 -50.87 44.60
CA VAL A 36 -58.76 -49.91 45.37
C VAL A 36 -59.80 -49.29 44.44
N ALA A 37 -61.07 -49.37 44.81
CA ALA A 37 -62.16 -48.76 44.09
C ALA A 37 -62.03 -47.23 44.04
N LYS A 38 -62.33 -46.67 42.87
CA LYS A 38 -62.51 -45.23 42.67
C LYS A 38 -63.66 -44.72 43.54
N ASP A 39 -63.57 -43.46 43.93
CA ASP A 39 -64.58 -42.80 44.74
C ASP A 39 -65.94 -42.82 44.01
N GLY A 40 -67.01 -43.17 44.73
CA GLY A 40 -68.34 -43.36 44.17
C GLY A 40 -69.23 -44.24 45.04
N THR A 41 -70.48 -44.44 44.61
CA THR A 41 -71.43 -45.33 45.28
C THR A 41 -71.82 -46.47 44.35
N TYR A 42 -71.62 -47.69 44.80
CA TYR A 42 -71.83 -48.90 44.02
C TYR A 42 -72.90 -49.77 44.64
N LYS A 43 -73.86 -50.23 43.82
CA LYS A 43 -75.04 -50.96 44.30
C LYS A 43 -75.23 -52.29 43.60
N ALA A 44 -75.68 -53.29 44.34
CA ALA A 44 -76.21 -54.52 43.78
C ALA A 44 -77.22 -55.17 44.73
N THR A 45 -78.04 -56.07 44.17
CA THR A 45 -79.10 -56.77 44.89
C THR A 45 -78.82 -58.27 44.84
N ALA A 46 -79.15 -58.99 45.91
CA ALA A 46 -79.11 -60.45 45.96
C ALA A 46 -80.33 -60.98 46.71
N HIS A 47 -80.71 -62.23 46.43
CA HIS A 47 -81.88 -62.88 47.01
C HIS A 47 -81.49 -63.79 48.17
N VAL A 48 -82.18 -63.69 49.30
CA VAL A 48 -81.99 -64.55 50.47
C VAL A 48 -82.86 -65.79 50.30
N THR A 49 -82.23 -66.91 49.92
CA THR A 49 -82.91 -68.18 49.65
C THR A 49 -82.81 -69.15 50.83
N ARG A 50 -83.88 -69.92 51.08
CA ARG A 50 -83.88 -71.10 51.97
C ARG A 50 -83.19 -72.27 51.28
N THR A 51 -82.79 -73.26 52.05
CA THR A 51 -82.34 -74.57 51.56
C THR A 51 -82.94 -75.69 52.38
N GLU A 52 -82.75 -76.92 51.91
CA GLU A 52 -83.27 -78.15 52.54
C GLU A 52 -82.82 -78.36 54.00
N GLU A 53 -81.76 -77.70 54.45
CA GLU A 53 -81.25 -77.77 55.83
C GLU A 53 -81.91 -76.77 56.80
N ASP A 54 -82.73 -75.83 56.30
CA ASP A 54 -83.41 -74.85 57.14
C ASP A 54 -84.71 -75.45 57.73
N SER A 55 -84.81 -75.55 59.06
CA SER A 55 -86.02 -75.98 59.77
C SER A 55 -87.24 -75.10 59.45
N ASP A 56 -88.46 -75.61 59.71
CA ASP A 56 -89.76 -74.92 59.54
C ASP A 56 -89.94 -73.63 60.39
N ASP A 57 -88.85 -73.01 60.85
CA ASP A 57 -88.86 -71.74 61.56
C ASP A 57 -89.41 -70.61 60.67
N GLU A 58 -90.24 -69.75 61.29
CA GLU A 58 -90.94 -68.58 60.71
C GLU A 58 -89.94 -67.52 60.19
N TRP A 59 -89.50 -67.68 58.94
CA TRP A 59 -88.85 -66.61 58.17
C TRP A 59 -89.02 -66.84 56.66
N ASP A 60 -89.37 -65.78 55.93
CA ASP A 60 -89.61 -65.82 54.48
C ASP A 60 -88.38 -65.38 53.68
N GLU A 61 -88.27 -65.83 52.44
CA GLU A 61 -87.23 -65.38 51.49
C GLU A 61 -87.44 -63.91 51.07
N TYR A 62 -86.36 -63.15 50.89
CA TYR A 62 -86.42 -61.72 50.57
C TYR A 62 -85.19 -61.23 49.82
N ASP A 63 -85.31 -60.10 49.13
CA ASP A 63 -84.17 -59.44 48.49
C ASP A 63 -83.44 -58.48 49.45
N VAL A 64 -82.14 -58.33 49.27
CA VAL A 64 -81.32 -57.31 49.93
C VAL A 64 -80.55 -56.49 48.88
N GLU A 65 -80.66 -55.16 48.94
CA GLU A 65 -79.80 -54.25 48.19
C GLU A 65 -78.64 -53.79 49.08
N VAL A 66 -77.41 -53.95 48.61
CA VAL A 66 -76.20 -53.41 49.24
C VAL A 66 -75.71 -52.22 48.44
N SER A 67 -75.42 -51.12 49.13
CA SER A 67 -74.81 -49.92 48.58
C SER A 67 -73.51 -49.60 49.32
N LEU A 68 -72.40 -49.64 48.59
CA LEU A 68 -71.05 -49.36 49.09
C LEU A 68 -70.64 -47.95 48.65
N THR A 69 -70.40 -47.05 49.60
CA THR A 69 -69.89 -45.70 49.31
C THR A 69 -68.39 -45.67 49.56
N VAL A 70 -67.64 -45.29 48.54
CA VAL A 70 -66.19 -45.20 48.53
C VAL A 70 -65.77 -43.75 48.44
N ALA A 71 -64.93 -43.30 49.36
CA ALA A 71 -64.20 -42.04 49.23
C ALA A 71 -62.80 -42.21 49.78
N ASP A 72 -61.83 -41.55 49.15
CA ASP A 72 -60.41 -41.66 49.51
C ASP A 72 -59.90 -43.11 49.56
N GLY A 73 -60.48 -43.99 48.74
CA GLY A 73 -60.10 -45.41 48.68
C GLY A 73 -60.59 -46.26 49.85
N LYS A 74 -61.54 -45.79 50.66
CA LYS A 74 -62.12 -46.52 51.79
C LYS A 74 -63.64 -46.58 51.70
N PHE A 75 -64.25 -47.62 52.31
CA PHE A 75 -65.69 -47.68 52.49
C PHE A 75 -66.14 -46.65 53.54
N THR A 76 -66.58 -45.47 53.12
CA THR A 76 -67.06 -44.44 54.05
C THR A 76 -68.47 -44.70 54.55
N ASP A 77 -69.25 -45.50 53.83
CA ASP A 77 -70.55 -46.00 54.29
C ASP A 77 -70.90 -47.31 53.58
N ILE A 78 -71.62 -48.18 54.30
CA ILE A 78 -72.19 -49.41 53.76
C ILE A 78 -73.64 -49.44 54.22
N THR A 79 -74.57 -49.42 53.27
CA THR A 79 -76.01 -49.56 53.57
C THR A 79 -76.52 -50.86 52.98
N VAL A 80 -77.27 -51.59 53.80
CA VAL A 80 -78.03 -52.77 53.38
C VAL A 80 -79.48 -52.40 53.56
N THR A 81 -80.29 -52.54 52.52
CA THR A 81 -81.71 -52.20 52.54
C THR A 81 -82.51 -53.44 52.18
N PRO A 82 -83.51 -53.86 52.98
CA PRO A 82 -84.42 -54.90 52.57
C PRO A 82 -85.22 -54.45 51.34
N ALA A 83 -85.44 -55.38 50.41
CA ALA A 83 -86.18 -55.14 49.18
C ALA A 83 -87.36 -56.12 49.09
N SER A 84 -87.68 -56.63 47.89
CA SER A 84 -88.87 -57.43 47.61
C SER A 84 -89.07 -58.57 48.62
N SER A 85 -90.33 -58.81 49.01
CA SER A 85 -90.76 -59.91 49.89
C SER A 85 -90.24 -59.87 51.33
N TYR A 86 -89.67 -58.75 51.79
CA TYR A 86 -89.26 -58.59 53.18
C TYR A 86 -90.45 -58.48 54.14
N ASP A 87 -90.46 -59.31 55.18
CA ASP A 87 -91.37 -59.23 56.32
C ASP A 87 -90.62 -58.94 57.64
N SER A 88 -91.32 -58.34 58.61
CA SER A 88 -90.81 -58.02 59.95
C SER A 88 -90.25 -59.23 60.73
N GLY A 89 -90.68 -60.46 60.42
CA GLY A 89 -90.10 -61.69 60.97
C GLY A 89 -88.60 -61.85 60.66
N ASN A 90 -88.12 -61.20 59.59
CA ASN A 90 -86.71 -61.25 59.17
C ASN A 90 -85.79 -60.26 59.91
N ASP A 91 -86.33 -59.33 60.70
CA ASP A 91 -85.58 -58.23 61.33
C ASP A 91 -84.36 -58.71 62.14
N LYS A 92 -84.50 -59.82 62.85
CA LYS A 92 -83.43 -60.37 63.68
C LYS A 92 -82.25 -60.84 62.83
N TYR A 93 -82.51 -61.52 61.72
CA TYR A 93 -81.49 -62.05 60.82
C TYR A 93 -80.85 -60.92 60.01
N PHE A 94 -81.68 -60.00 59.52
CA PHE A 94 -81.26 -58.81 58.80
C PHE A 94 -80.32 -57.92 59.61
N ASN A 95 -80.74 -57.50 60.81
CA ASN A 95 -79.94 -56.61 61.64
C ASN A 95 -78.60 -57.25 62.04
N LYS A 96 -78.58 -58.56 62.31
CA LYS A 96 -77.34 -59.30 62.61
C LYS A 96 -76.33 -59.24 61.46
N ALA A 97 -76.78 -59.45 60.22
CA ALA A 97 -75.94 -59.39 59.03
C ALA A 97 -75.54 -57.96 58.66
N TYR A 98 -76.38 -56.96 58.97
CA TYR A 98 -76.15 -55.57 58.60
C TYR A 98 -75.28 -54.79 59.59
N ASN A 99 -75.81 -54.48 60.79
CA ASN A 99 -75.30 -53.40 61.64
C ASN A 99 -75.01 -53.79 63.10
N LYS A 100 -75.16 -55.07 63.46
CA LYS A 100 -74.69 -55.58 64.76
C LYS A 100 -73.18 -55.79 64.76
N THR A 101 -72.62 -56.25 65.87
CA THR A 101 -71.17 -56.39 66.12
C THR A 101 -70.40 -57.19 65.05
N LYS A 102 -71.07 -58.10 64.33
CA LYS A 102 -70.48 -58.92 63.25
C LYS A 102 -71.03 -58.58 61.85
N GLY A 103 -71.91 -57.59 61.75
CA GLY A 103 -72.52 -57.20 60.49
C GLY A 103 -71.53 -56.50 59.55
N ILE A 104 -71.86 -56.53 58.25
CA ILE A 104 -70.98 -56.03 57.19
C ILE A 104 -70.61 -54.56 57.37
N LYS A 105 -71.57 -53.70 57.78
CA LYS A 105 -71.33 -52.27 58.00
C LYS A 105 -70.30 -52.09 59.11
N THR A 106 -70.54 -52.69 60.26
CA THR A 106 -69.69 -52.57 61.45
C THR A 106 -68.25 -53.01 61.21
N LEU A 107 -68.03 -54.03 60.37
CA LEU A 107 -66.70 -54.61 60.16
C LEU A 107 -65.92 -53.97 59.01
N LEU A 108 -66.60 -53.52 57.96
CA LEU A 108 -65.96 -53.05 56.74
C LEU A 108 -65.99 -51.53 56.56
N GLU A 109 -66.86 -50.80 57.27
CA GLU A 109 -66.83 -49.33 57.26
C GLU A 109 -65.47 -48.81 57.77
N GLY A 110 -64.88 -47.89 57.01
CA GLY A 110 -63.53 -47.36 57.22
C GLY A 110 -62.38 -48.24 56.70
N LYS A 111 -62.64 -49.45 56.19
CA LYS A 111 -61.63 -50.31 55.56
C LYS A 111 -61.37 -49.92 54.11
N GLU A 112 -60.28 -50.43 53.53
CA GLU A 112 -59.95 -50.21 52.12
C GLU A 112 -61.08 -50.75 51.22
N ALA A 113 -61.46 -49.96 50.22
CA ALA A 113 -62.55 -50.30 49.32
C ALA A 113 -62.09 -51.27 48.22
N THR A 114 -61.77 -52.51 48.59
CA THR A 114 -61.25 -53.54 47.67
C THR A 114 -62.17 -54.76 47.62
N ALA A 115 -62.08 -55.54 46.55
CA ALA A 115 -62.81 -56.81 46.44
C ALA A 115 -62.36 -57.81 47.52
N ASP A 116 -61.06 -57.83 47.86
CA ASP A 116 -60.51 -58.65 48.94
C ASP A 116 -61.11 -58.29 50.31
N THR A 117 -61.31 -57.00 50.59
CA THR A 117 -61.91 -56.54 51.85
C THR A 117 -63.35 -57.04 51.98
N VAL A 118 -64.15 -56.96 50.92
CA VAL A 118 -65.52 -57.50 50.91
C VAL A 118 -65.52 -59.02 51.06
N ASN A 119 -64.63 -59.72 50.34
CA ASN A 119 -64.54 -61.18 50.37
C ASN A 119 -64.03 -61.73 51.70
N SER A 120 -63.30 -60.93 52.49
CA SER A 120 -62.81 -61.30 53.83
C SER A 120 -63.90 -61.32 54.91
N TRP A 121 -65.08 -60.74 54.65
CA TRP A 121 -66.17 -60.74 55.63
C TRP A 121 -66.86 -62.10 55.72
N ASP A 122 -66.92 -62.68 56.92
CA ASP A 122 -67.52 -64.00 57.17
C ASP A 122 -69.01 -63.93 57.51
N SER A 123 -69.73 -65.03 57.26
CA SER A 123 -71.14 -65.15 57.59
C SER A 123 -71.41 -65.05 59.10
N VAL A 124 -72.51 -64.41 59.49
CA VAL A 124 -72.87 -64.23 60.90
C VAL A 124 -73.70 -65.41 61.42
N SER A 125 -73.28 -66.04 62.52
CA SER A 125 -74.00 -67.16 63.15
C SER A 125 -75.44 -66.77 63.54
N GLY A 126 -76.40 -67.58 63.10
CA GLY A 126 -77.83 -67.32 63.29
C GLY A 126 -78.36 -66.17 62.42
N ALA A 127 -77.71 -65.89 61.29
CA ALA A 127 -78.14 -65.07 60.15
C ALA A 127 -77.42 -65.50 58.85
N THR A 128 -77.16 -66.81 58.71
CA THR A 128 -76.26 -67.36 57.67
C THR A 128 -76.76 -67.06 56.25
N ARG A 129 -78.06 -67.23 56.00
CA ARG A 129 -78.69 -66.98 54.69
C ARG A 129 -78.59 -65.52 54.28
N THR A 130 -79.00 -64.62 55.18
CA THR A 130 -78.90 -63.17 54.94
C THR A 130 -77.47 -62.72 54.75
N SER A 131 -76.53 -63.23 55.56
CA SER A 131 -75.12 -62.86 55.44
C SER A 131 -74.53 -63.28 54.09
N LYS A 132 -74.93 -64.44 53.57
CA LYS A 132 -74.49 -64.92 52.25
C LYS A 132 -74.98 -64.00 51.13
N ALA A 133 -76.27 -63.66 51.12
CA ALA A 133 -76.83 -62.76 50.10
C ALA A 133 -76.23 -61.34 50.20
N VAL A 134 -76.05 -60.81 51.42
CA VAL A 134 -75.39 -59.50 51.62
C VAL A 134 -73.95 -59.52 51.11
N LYS A 135 -73.20 -60.61 51.32
CA LYS A 135 -71.84 -60.76 50.81
C LYS A 135 -71.81 -60.81 49.28
N GLU A 136 -72.73 -61.56 48.68
CA GLU A 136 -72.87 -61.66 47.23
C GLU A 136 -73.20 -60.31 46.59
N ALA A 137 -74.19 -59.59 47.15
CA ALA A 137 -74.54 -58.24 46.71
C ALA A 137 -73.37 -57.25 46.92
N ALA A 138 -72.65 -57.31 48.04
CA ALA A 138 -71.48 -56.46 48.27
C ALA A 138 -70.36 -56.75 47.25
N ALA A 139 -70.09 -58.03 46.96
CA ALA A 139 -69.08 -58.44 45.99
C ALA A 139 -69.47 -58.01 44.56
N ALA A 140 -70.74 -58.14 44.19
CA ALA A 140 -71.26 -57.66 42.91
C ALA A 140 -71.27 -56.13 42.81
N ALA A 141 -71.49 -55.42 43.92
CA ALA A 141 -71.42 -53.97 43.97
C ALA A 141 -69.99 -53.47 43.76
N ILE A 142 -69.01 -53.98 44.51
CA ILE A 142 -67.61 -53.53 44.38
C ILE A 142 -67.00 -53.89 43.03
N ALA A 143 -67.41 -55.00 42.40
CA ALA A 143 -67.00 -55.37 41.05
C ALA A 143 -67.51 -54.40 39.96
N LYS A 144 -68.47 -53.51 40.26
CA LYS A 144 -68.88 -52.44 39.33
C LYS A 144 -68.00 -51.20 39.42
N ALA A 145 -67.10 -51.13 40.41
CA ALA A 145 -66.20 -50.01 40.59
C ALA A 145 -65.04 -50.07 39.59
N GLU A 146 -64.65 -48.89 39.09
CA GLU A 146 -63.39 -48.70 38.38
C GLU A 146 -62.23 -48.62 39.39
N GLU A 147 -61.02 -48.99 38.99
CA GLU A 147 -59.82 -48.80 39.82
C GLU A 147 -59.47 -47.32 40.01
N LYS A 148 -59.06 -46.93 41.22
CA LYS A 148 -58.59 -45.58 41.55
C LYS A 148 -57.21 -45.33 40.91
N THR A 149 -57.16 -44.48 39.88
CA THR A 149 -55.90 -44.00 39.29
C THR A 149 -55.32 -42.86 40.13
N THR A 150 -54.11 -43.02 40.68
CA THR A 150 -53.37 -41.93 41.33
C THR A 150 -52.67 -41.06 40.30
N ALA A 151 -52.97 -39.75 40.29
CA ALA A 151 -52.22 -38.79 39.49
C ALA A 151 -50.83 -38.58 40.12
N VAL A 152 -49.78 -38.88 39.38
CA VAL A 152 -48.40 -38.55 39.76
C VAL A 152 -48.15 -37.08 39.45
N GLU A 153 -47.66 -36.33 40.42
CA GLU A 153 -47.31 -34.91 40.25
C GLU A 153 -46.04 -34.79 39.38
N VAL A 154 -46.13 -34.08 38.24
CA VAL A 154 -45.03 -33.89 37.27
C VAL A 154 -44.30 -32.58 37.55
N ASN A 155 -42.98 -32.62 37.73
CA ASN A 155 -42.14 -31.44 37.98
C ASN A 155 -41.74 -30.77 36.66
N ILE A 156 -42.02 -29.46 36.54
CA ILE A 156 -41.79 -28.65 35.33
C ILE A 156 -40.77 -27.50 35.52
N GLU A 157 -40.14 -27.37 36.69
CA GLU A 157 -39.30 -26.19 37.02
C GLU A 157 -38.16 -26.00 36.01
N LYS A 158 -37.46 -27.08 35.63
CA LYS A 158 -36.36 -27.04 34.65
C LYS A 158 -36.85 -26.65 33.26
N LEU A 159 -37.99 -27.20 32.85
CA LEU A 159 -38.62 -26.89 31.56
C LEU A 159 -39.04 -25.43 31.49
N GLN A 160 -39.64 -24.89 32.56
CA GLN A 160 -39.99 -23.47 32.65
C GLN A 160 -38.76 -22.57 32.55
N ALA A 161 -37.66 -22.92 33.23
CA ALA A 161 -36.41 -22.17 33.12
C ALA A 161 -35.83 -22.18 31.69
N ALA A 162 -35.91 -23.32 30.98
CA ALA A 162 -35.48 -23.43 29.59
C ALA A 162 -36.37 -22.59 28.66
N ILE A 163 -37.69 -22.58 28.87
CA ILE A 163 -38.66 -21.75 28.13
C ILE A 163 -38.31 -20.27 28.30
N THR A 164 -38.15 -19.79 29.53
CA THR A 164 -37.81 -18.38 29.81
C THR A 164 -36.50 -17.96 29.13
N LYS A 165 -35.48 -18.83 29.14
CA LYS A 165 -34.21 -18.56 28.44
C LYS A 165 -34.39 -18.45 26.93
N ALA A 166 -35.18 -19.34 26.33
CA ALA A 166 -35.44 -19.32 24.89
C ALA A 166 -36.28 -18.11 24.45
N GLU A 167 -37.26 -17.69 25.27
CA GLU A 167 -38.10 -16.51 25.01
C GLU A 167 -37.36 -15.18 25.12
N ALA A 168 -36.22 -15.15 25.83
CA ALA A 168 -35.39 -13.96 25.96
C ALA A 168 -34.43 -13.73 24.76
N LEU A 169 -34.41 -14.65 23.78
CA LEU A 169 -33.57 -14.54 22.59
C LEU A 169 -34.27 -13.71 21.51
N GLU A 170 -33.49 -13.05 20.64
CA GLU A 170 -34.00 -12.20 19.57
C GLU A 170 -33.76 -12.83 18.19
N GLU A 171 -34.79 -12.86 17.34
CA GLU A 171 -34.75 -13.48 16.00
C GLU A 171 -33.64 -12.91 15.11
N ALA A 172 -33.40 -11.61 15.20
CA ALA A 172 -32.45 -10.91 14.35
C ALA A 172 -30.99 -11.38 14.55
N ASP A 173 -30.67 -11.99 15.69
CA ASP A 173 -29.31 -12.43 16.02
C ASP A 173 -28.94 -13.77 15.38
N TYR A 174 -29.91 -14.51 14.82
CA TYR A 174 -29.73 -15.90 14.40
C TYR A 174 -30.16 -16.15 12.96
N THR A 175 -29.58 -17.19 12.34
CA THR A 175 -30.00 -17.63 11.01
C THR A 175 -31.44 -18.14 11.04
N ALA A 176 -32.20 -17.86 9.98
CA ALA A 176 -33.61 -18.23 9.86
C ALA A 176 -33.85 -19.74 10.12
N ASP A 177 -32.99 -20.61 9.58
CA ASP A 177 -33.10 -22.06 9.76
C ASP A 177 -32.95 -22.47 11.24
N SER A 178 -31.91 -21.95 11.91
CA SER A 178 -31.66 -22.30 13.32
C SER A 178 -32.72 -21.70 14.25
N TRP A 179 -33.22 -20.50 13.93
CA TRP A 179 -34.28 -19.84 14.68
C TRP A 179 -35.60 -20.59 14.57
N SER A 180 -35.97 -21.02 13.36
CA SER A 180 -37.17 -21.84 13.12
C SER A 180 -37.13 -23.18 13.87
N ALA A 181 -35.96 -23.81 13.95
CA ALA A 181 -35.78 -25.05 14.72
C ALA A 181 -35.96 -24.81 16.23
N MET A 182 -35.43 -23.71 16.78
CA MET A 182 -35.62 -23.33 18.18
C MET A 182 -37.08 -22.99 18.50
N GLN A 183 -37.76 -22.20 17.66
CA GLN A 183 -39.19 -21.89 17.83
C GLN A 183 -40.05 -23.16 17.85
N SER A 184 -39.77 -24.12 16.98
CA SER A 184 -40.51 -25.40 16.95
C SER A 184 -40.35 -26.17 18.26
N ALA A 185 -39.14 -26.22 18.82
CA ALA A 185 -38.87 -26.85 20.10
C ALA A 185 -39.53 -26.09 21.28
N LEU A 186 -39.57 -24.75 21.22
CA LEU A 186 -40.22 -23.92 22.23
C LEU A 186 -41.73 -24.14 22.27
N ILE A 187 -42.38 -24.30 21.12
CA ILE A 187 -43.81 -24.65 21.03
C ILE A 187 -44.06 -26.01 21.69
N ALA A 188 -43.26 -27.03 21.37
CA ALA A 188 -43.37 -28.36 21.99
C ALA A 188 -43.14 -28.32 23.51
N ALA A 189 -42.18 -27.52 23.97
CA ALA A 189 -41.90 -27.31 25.39
C ALA A 189 -43.08 -26.68 26.15
N LYS A 190 -43.72 -25.65 25.57
CA LYS A 190 -44.91 -25.01 26.18
C LYS A 190 -46.11 -25.96 26.26
N ASP A 191 -46.30 -26.77 25.23
CA ASP A 191 -47.36 -27.80 25.20
C ASP A 191 -47.14 -28.85 26.30
N ALA A 192 -45.91 -29.38 26.42
CA ALA A 192 -45.54 -30.35 27.45
C ALA A 192 -45.72 -29.78 28.87
N ALA A 193 -45.33 -28.52 29.12
CA ALA A 193 -45.51 -27.85 30.41
C ALA A 193 -47.00 -27.66 30.77
N THR A 194 -47.87 -27.54 29.76
CA THR A 194 -49.32 -27.39 29.94
C THR A 194 -49.97 -28.74 30.25
N LYS A 195 -49.74 -29.76 29.40
CA LYS A 195 -50.41 -31.06 29.48
C LYS A 195 -49.94 -31.94 30.63
N LYS A 196 -48.63 -31.89 30.97
CA LYS A 196 -48.02 -32.69 32.05
C LYS A 196 -48.35 -34.19 31.96
N GLU A 197 -48.28 -34.74 30.74
CA GLU A 197 -48.67 -36.14 30.47
C GLU A 197 -47.83 -37.16 31.27
N SER A 198 -46.52 -36.91 31.40
CA SER A 198 -45.60 -37.69 32.23
C SER A 198 -44.30 -36.91 32.49
N GLN A 199 -43.49 -37.37 33.46
CA GLN A 199 -42.17 -36.77 33.70
C GLN A 199 -41.23 -36.95 32.51
N ASP A 200 -41.25 -38.12 31.86
CA ASP A 200 -40.41 -38.40 30.67
C ASP A 200 -40.74 -37.45 29.50
N ALA A 201 -42.01 -37.09 29.33
CA ALA A 201 -42.43 -36.15 28.30
C ALA A 201 -41.89 -34.73 28.58
N VAL A 202 -41.94 -34.30 29.85
CA VAL A 202 -41.39 -33.00 30.29
C VAL A 202 -39.87 -32.96 30.15
N ASP A 203 -39.17 -34.00 30.57
CA ASP A 203 -37.70 -34.10 30.49
C ASP A 203 -37.23 -34.15 29.02
N THR A 204 -37.98 -34.86 28.15
CA THR A 204 -37.70 -34.91 26.71
C THR A 204 -37.87 -33.53 26.06
N ALA A 205 -38.93 -32.80 26.42
CA ALA A 205 -39.18 -31.46 25.90
C ALA A 205 -38.12 -30.45 26.37
N GLU A 206 -37.68 -30.54 27.63
CA GLU A 206 -36.60 -29.72 28.20
C GLU A 206 -35.28 -29.96 27.48
N LYS A 207 -34.90 -31.22 27.27
CA LYS A 207 -33.70 -31.60 26.52
C LYS A 207 -33.73 -31.11 25.08
N ASN A 208 -34.87 -31.27 24.39
CA ASN A 208 -35.02 -30.85 23.00
C ASN A 208 -34.91 -29.33 22.86
N LEU A 209 -35.58 -28.56 23.74
CA LEU A 209 -35.47 -27.11 23.75
C LEU A 209 -34.04 -26.66 24.03
N THR A 210 -33.39 -27.25 25.04
CA THR A 210 -32.00 -26.91 25.39
C THR A 210 -31.03 -27.22 24.25
N THR A 211 -31.24 -28.33 23.53
CA THR A 211 -30.45 -28.70 22.35
C THR A 211 -30.67 -27.73 21.19
N ALA A 212 -31.92 -27.33 20.95
CA ALA A 212 -32.24 -26.37 19.88
C ALA A 212 -31.63 -24.98 20.17
N VAL A 213 -31.68 -24.52 21.43
CA VAL A 213 -30.99 -23.29 21.87
C VAL A 213 -29.48 -23.40 21.68
N ALA A 214 -28.87 -24.53 22.03
CA ALA A 214 -27.43 -24.75 21.85
C ALA A 214 -26.99 -24.80 20.37
N ASN A 215 -27.90 -25.18 19.47
CA ASN A 215 -27.65 -25.29 18.03
C ASN A 215 -27.97 -24.00 17.25
N LEU A 216 -28.35 -22.92 17.93
CA LEU A 216 -28.57 -21.63 17.30
C LEU A 216 -27.28 -21.14 16.63
N LYS A 217 -27.41 -20.73 15.36
CA LYS A 217 -26.29 -20.19 14.57
C LYS A 217 -26.52 -18.70 14.41
N LYS A 218 -25.52 -17.88 14.75
CA LYS A 218 -25.63 -16.43 14.58
C LYS A 218 -25.86 -16.08 13.11
N ALA A 219 -26.74 -15.12 12.86
CA ALA A 219 -26.89 -14.53 11.54
C ALA A 219 -25.55 -13.91 11.12
N GLU A 220 -25.16 -14.10 9.85
CA GLU A 220 -24.05 -13.32 9.29
C GLU A 220 -24.46 -11.85 9.31
N VAL A 221 -23.62 -11.01 9.94
CA VAL A 221 -23.77 -9.56 9.85
C VAL A 221 -23.55 -9.19 8.38
N LYS A 222 -24.63 -8.86 7.66
CA LYS A 222 -24.53 -8.27 6.33
C LYS A 222 -23.96 -6.86 6.48
N VAL A 223 -22.63 -6.78 6.53
CA VAL A 223 -21.91 -5.51 6.44
C VAL A 223 -21.83 -5.10 4.98
N ASP A 224 -22.20 -3.86 4.70
CA ASP A 224 -21.95 -3.25 3.41
C ASP A 224 -20.48 -2.82 3.35
N THR A 225 -19.71 -3.46 2.48
CA THR A 225 -18.28 -3.21 2.25
C THR A 225 -18.01 -2.35 1.02
N THR A 226 -19.04 -1.96 0.26
CA THR A 226 -18.90 -1.32 -1.05
C THR A 226 -18.03 -0.06 -0.98
N ALA A 227 -18.25 0.78 0.03
CA ALA A 227 -17.50 2.02 0.21
C ALA A 227 -16.03 1.77 0.62
N LEU A 228 -15.79 0.78 1.49
CA LEU A 228 -14.44 0.41 1.93
C LEU A 228 -13.62 -0.18 0.78
N GLU A 229 -14.22 -1.06 -0.05
CA GLU A 229 -13.59 -1.63 -1.24
C GLU A 229 -13.22 -0.54 -2.27
N ALA A 230 -14.09 0.46 -2.45
CA ALA A 230 -13.81 1.60 -3.32
C ALA A 230 -12.66 2.46 -2.78
N ALA A 231 -12.62 2.73 -1.47
CA ALA A 231 -11.53 3.48 -0.84
C ALA A 231 -10.18 2.74 -0.94
N ILE A 232 -10.18 1.41 -0.74
CA ILE A 232 -8.99 0.56 -0.93
C ILE A 232 -8.51 0.63 -2.37
N THR A 233 -9.41 0.46 -3.34
CA THR A 233 -9.07 0.54 -4.78
C THR A 233 -8.47 1.90 -5.13
N ASN A 234 -9.05 2.99 -4.60
CA ASN A 234 -8.53 4.34 -4.81
C ASN A 234 -7.11 4.48 -4.23
N ALA A 235 -6.89 4.02 -2.99
CA ALA A 235 -5.58 4.05 -2.34
C ALA A 235 -4.50 3.28 -3.12
N GLU A 236 -4.85 2.09 -3.63
CA GLU A 236 -3.93 1.22 -4.40
C GLU A 236 -3.59 1.78 -5.78
N ALA A 237 -4.43 2.66 -6.33
CA ALA A 237 -4.17 3.34 -7.59
C ALA A 237 -3.18 4.52 -7.46
N LEU A 238 -2.90 4.97 -6.24
CA LEU A 238 -1.97 6.07 -5.97
C LEU A 238 -0.51 5.59 -6.11
N LYS A 239 0.39 6.52 -6.45
CA LYS A 239 1.82 6.23 -6.64
C LYS A 239 2.65 6.88 -5.55
N GLU A 240 3.54 6.10 -4.93
CA GLU A 240 4.40 6.54 -3.83
C GLU A 240 5.19 7.82 -4.15
N ALA A 241 5.77 7.90 -5.36
CA ALA A 241 6.60 9.02 -5.78
C ALA A 241 5.88 10.40 -5.78
N ASP A 242 4.55 10.40 -5.88
CA ASP A 242 3.75 11.62 -5.94
C ASP A 242 3.56 12.29 -4.56
N TYR A 243 3.96 11.63 -3.46
CA TYR A 243 3.66 12.04 -2.09
C TYR A 243 4.90 12.05 -1.19
N THR A 244 4.85 12.82 -0.10
CA THR A 244 5.93 12.81 0.90
C THR A 244 5.98 11.46 1.62
N ALA A 245 7.19 11.01 1.99
CA ALA A 245 7.40 9.73 2.66
C ALA A 245 6.54 9.58 3.95
N ASP A 246 6.43 10.64 4.75
CA ASP A 246 5.65 10.64 5.99
C ASP A 246 4.15 10.46 5.73
N SER A 247 3.59 11.23 4.78
CA SER A 247 2.16 11.11 4.45
C SER A 247 1.85 9.78 3.76
N TRP A 248 2.76 9.29 2.92
CA TRP A 248 2.63 8.00 2.26
C TRP A 248 2.62 6.84 3.25
N LYS A 249 3.53 6.84 4.23
CA LYS A 249 3.58 5.84 5.30
C LYS A 249 2.31 5.83 6.16
N ALA A 250 1.76 7.01 6.46
CA ALA A 250 0.49 7.13 7.17
C ALA A 250 -0.68 6.52 6.37
N MET A 251 -0.74 6.78 5.06
CA MET A 251 -1.75 6.18 4.16
C MET A 251 -1.60 4.65 4.08
N GLN A 252 -0.37 4.13 3.91
CA GLN A 252 -0.12 2.67 3.89
C GLN A 252 -0.54 1.96 5.19
N THR A 253 -0.35 2.62 6.33
CA THR A 253 -0.80 2.10 7.63
C THR A 253 -2.33 1.99 7.64
N ALA A 254 -3.04 3.03 7.22
CA ALA A 254 -4.50 3.03 7.13
C ALA A 254 -5.02 2.00 6.11
N LEU A 255 -4.34 1.82 4.98
CA LEU A 255 -4.68 0.81 3.96
C LEU A 255 -4.57 -0.62 4.51
N THR A 256 -3.55 -0.89 5.31
CA THR A 256 -3.37 -2.21 5.94
C THR A 256 -4.52 -2.50 6.91
N GLU A 257 -4.87 -1.54 7.76
CA GLU A 257 -6.01 -1.66 8.68
C GLU A 257 -7.35 -1.82 7.95
N ALA A 258 -7.55 -1.09 6.85
CA ALA A 258 -8.73 -1.19 6.00
C ALA A 258 -8.90 -2.59 5.39
N LYS A 259 -7.80 -3.18 4.88
CA LYS A 259 -7.81 -4.57 4.37
C LYS A 259 -8.14 -5.58 5.46
N SER A 260 -7.59 -5.42 6.67
CA SER A 260 -7.92 -6.29 7.81
C SER A 260 -9.40 -6.18 8.20
N ALA A 261 -9.97 -4.98 8.21
CA ALA A 261 -11.39 -4.78 8.50
C ALA A 261 -12.31 -5.38 7.42
N LEU A 262 -11.91 -5.29 6.15
CA LEU A 262 -12.63 -5.88 5.02
C LEU A 262 -12.69 -7.41 5.09
N GLU A 263 -11.62 -8.06 5.54
CA GLU A 263 -11.58 -9.51 5.76
C GLU A 263 -12.41 -9.92 6.98
N ALA A 264 -12.28 -9.20 8.10
CA ALA A 264 -12.91 -9.57 9.36
C ALA A 264 -14.44 -9.37 9.39
N LYS A 265 -14.95 -8.31 8.75
CA LYS A 265 -16.39 -8.00 8.63
C LYS A 265 -17.15 -8.01 9.97
N GLU A 266 -16.47 -7.61 11.06
CA GLU A 266 -16.98 -7.76 12.43
C GLU A 266 -18.31 -7.01 12.67
N SER A 267 -18.42 -5.77 12.17
CA SER A 267 -19.64 -4.95 12.26
C SER A 267 -19.61 -3.79 11.27
N GLN A 268 -20.78 -3.21 10.98
CA GLN A 268 -20.87 -2.04 10.09
C GLN A 268 -20.11 -0.83 10.64
N GLU A 269 -20.13 -0.63 11.96
CA GLU A 269 -19.41 0.46 12.61
C GLU A 269 -17.89 0.33 12.40
N LYS A 270 -17.34 -0.90 12.49
CA LYS A 270 -15.91 -1.16 12.24
C LYS A 270 -15.53 -0.95 10.78
N VAL A 271 -16.38 -1.40 9.84
CA VAL A 271 -16.18 -1.18 8.40
C VAL A 271 -16.21 0.31 8.08
N ASN A 272 -17.20 1.05 8.58
CA ASN A 272 -17.30 2.50 8.38
C ASN A 272 -16.13 3.26 9.02
N ALA A 273 -15.66 2.84 10.20
CA ALA A 273 -14.52 3.46 10.85
C ALA A 273 -13.22 3.26 10.07
N ALA A 274 -13.01 2.06 9.51
CA ALA A 274 -11.86 1.75 8.67
C ALA A 274 -11.90 2.53 7.34
N GLU A 275 -13.08 2.62 6.71
CA GLU A 275 -13.30 3.44 5.51
C GLU A 275 -12.97 4.90 5.78
N ALA A 276 -13.59 5.51 6.80
CA ALA A 276 -13.36 6.90 7.16
C ALA A 276 -11.88 7.19 7.48
N LYS A 277 -11.18 6.25 8.14
CA LYS A 277 -9.74 6.38 8.44
C LYS A 277 -8.89 6.34 7.18
N LEU A 278 -9.17 5.43 6.24
CA LEU A 278 -8.45 5.36 4.96
C LEU A 278 -8.74 6.59 4.10
N THR A 279 -10.01 6.98 3.96
CA THR A 279 -10.42 8.18 3.22
C THR A 279 -9.73 9.42 3.76
N LYS A 280 -9.71 9.60 5.09
CA LYS A 280 -8.98 10.69 5.72
C LYS A 280 -7.47 10.63 5.46
N ALA A 281 -6.85 9.46 5.53
CA ALA A 281 -5.42 9.32 5.25
C ALA A 281 -5.08 9.65 3.79
N ILE A 282 -5.99 9.36 2.85
CA ILE A 282 -5.89 9.78 1.44
C ILE A 282 -6.04 11.30 1.32
N GLU A 283 -6.99 11.92 2.01
CA GLU A 283 -7.17 13.39 2.02
C GLU A 283 -5.99 14.12 2.66
N ASP A 284 -5.39 13.54 3.69
CA ASP A 284 -4.21 14.07 4.40
C ASP A 284 -2.90 13.81 3.64
N LEU A 285 -2.94 13.13 2.48
CA LEU A 285 -1.77 12.94 1.63
C LEU A 285 -1.22 14.29 1.20
N LYS A 286 0.04 14.53 1.56
CA LYS A 286 0.78 15.71 1.12
C LYS A 286 1.50 15.33 -0.15
N LYS A 287 1.06 15.93 -1.26
CA LYS A 287 1.81 15.81 -2.52
C LYS A 287 3.26 16.18 -2.24
N ASN A 288 4.18 15.37 -2.76
CA ASN A 288 5.52 15.85 -3.01
C ASN A 288 5.32 17.10 -3.86
N ALA A 289 5.76 18.25 -3.35
CA ALA A 289 5.69 19.48 -4.14
C ALA A 289 6.37 19.15 -5.47
N VAL A 290 5.58 19.18 -6.55
CA VAL A 290 5.93 18.94 -7.96
C VAL A 290 7.43 18.98 -8.17
N ALA A 291 8.02 17.91 -8.75
CA ALA A 291 9.36 17.89 -9.34
C ALA A 291 9.80 19.32 -9.66
N LYS A 292 10.56 19.93 -8.74
CA LYS A 292 10.90 21.33 -8.90
C LYS A 292 11.95 21.30 -10.00
N GLU A 293 11.54 21.71 -11.20
CA GLU A 293 12.45 22.30 -12.15
C GLU A 293 13.23 23.37 -11.37
N VAL A 294 14.48 23.06 -11.04
CA VAL A 294 15.37 23.94 -10.30
C VAL A 294 16.47 24.38 -11.23
N TYR A 295 16.86 25.64 -11.06
CA TYR A 295 18.06 26.15 -11.69
C TYR A 295 19.18 26.12 -10.66
N VAL A 296 20.33 25.61 -11.07
CA VAL A 296 21.51 25.52 -10.23
C VAL A 296 22.72 26.07 -10.98
N LEU A 297 23.72 26.59 -10.28
CA LEU A 297 25.08 26.63 -10.80
C LEU A 297 25.72 25.29 -10.48
N MET A 298 26.37 24.66 -11.46
CA MET A 298 26.97 23.34 -11.31
C MET A 298 28.39 23.30 -11.84
N ASN A 299 29.25 22.56 -11.15
CA ASN A 299 30.58 22.17 -11.61
C ASN A 299 30.46 21.08 -12.68
N ILE A 300 30.78 21.37 -13.93
CA ILE A 300 30.66 20.45 -15.07
C ILE A 300 32.05 20.19 -15.67
N PRO A 301 32.54 18.94 -15.70
CA PRO A 301 33.77 18.58 -16.40
C PRO A 301 33.76 19.03 -17.88
N TYR A 302 34.92 19.35 -18.45
CA TYR A 302 34.99 19.89 -19.82
C TYR A 302 34.38 18.96 -20.88
N ASP A 303 34.68 17.66 -20.82
CA ASP A 303 34.17 16.63 -21.71
C ASP A 303 32.64 16.60 -21.69
N LYS A 304 32.04 16.73 -20.50
CA LYS A 304 30.59 16.77 -20.32
C LYS A 304 29.97 18.09 -20.75
N PHE A 305 30.68 19.20 -20.58
CA PHE A 305 30.20 20.52 -20.99
C PHE A 305 30.12 20.66 -22.51
N TYR A 306 31.13 20.16 -23.22
CA TYR A 306 31.26 20.28 -24.67
C TYR A 306 30.66 19.12 -25.48
N ALA A 307 30.29 17.99 -24.85
CA ALA A 307 29.71 16.84 -25.53
C ALA A 307 28.53 17.19 -26.47
N ALA A 308 27.57 18.01 -26.02
CA ALA A 308 26.44 18.42 -26.85
C ALA A 308 26.81 19.38 -28.00
N GLU A 309 27.99 19.99 -27.94
CA GLU A 309 28.56 20.82 -29.01
C GLU A 309 29.35 19.98 -30.04
N GLY A 310 29.48 18.67 -29.81
CA GLY A 310 30.15 17.73 -30.70
C GLY A 310 31.63 17.52 -30.42
N ASP A 311 32.09 17.84 -29.20
CA ASP A 311 33.47 17.63 -28.75
C ASP A 311 33.47 17.08 -27.31
N ASP A 312 33.50 15.75 -27.18
CA ASP A 312 33.45 15.01 -25.90
C ASP A 312 34.82 14.49 -25.45
N ASP A 313 35.90 14.77 -26.18
CA ASP A 313 37.27 14.36 -25.85
C ASP A 313 38.05 15.42 -25.04
N VAL A 314 37.39 16.52 -24.67
CA VAL A 314 38.02 17.68 -24.01
C VAL A 314 38.28 17.39 -22.52
N ASP A 315 39.51 17.00 -22.19
CA ASP A 315 39.93 16.67 -20.80
C ASP A 315 40.38 17.91 -19.97
N ALA A 316 40.60 17.71 -18.67
CA ALA A 316 41.13 18.67 -17.72
C ALA A 316 42.51 19.25 -18.11
N VAL A 317 42.77 20.50 -17.71
CA VAL A 317 44.01 21.23 -18.06
C VAL A 317 44.96 21.30 -16.89
N THR A 318 46.20 20.85 -17.07
CA THR A 318 47.24 20.96 -16.04
C THR A 318 48.05 22.26 -16.16
N SER A 319 48.59 22.74 -15.03
CA SER A 319 49.45 23.94 -15.00
C SER A 319 50.80 23.68 -14.35
N ALA A 320 51.89 24.09 -15.02
CA ALA A 320 53.25 23.94 -14.53
C ALA A 320 53.51 24.59 -13.16
N THR A 321 52.77 25.65 -12.83
CA THR A 321 52.95 26.38 -11.57
C THR A 321 51.93 25.99 -10.49
N LYS A 322 50.92 25.18 -10.81
CA LYS A 322 49.70 24.86 -10.03
C LYS A 322 48.90 26.07 -9.51
N GLN A 323 49.56 27.11 -9.00
CA GLN A 323 48.97 28.35 -8.51
C GLN A 323 48.08 29.09 -9.52
N LYS A 324 48.34 28.93 -10.84
CA LYS A 324 47.53 29.59 -11.87
C LYS A 324 46.10 29.03 -11.95
N THR A 325 45.91 27.73 -11.71
CA THR A 325 44.57 27.11 -11.76
C THR A 325 43.69 27.67 -10.64
N ARG A 326 44.32 27.99 -9.50
CA ARG A 326 43.72 28.55 -8.29
C ARG A 326 43.54 30.08 -8.32
N ASN A 327 43.88 30.74 -9.44
CA ASN A 327 43.75 32.19 -9.59
C ASN A 327 42.53 32.56 -10.45
N SER A 328 41.42 32.89 -9.77
CA SER A 328 40.16 33.26 -10.42
C SER A 328 40.25 34.44 -11.39
N GLY A 329 41.28 35.30 -11.34
CA GLY A 329 41.43 36.38 -12.32
C GLY A 329 41.71 35.90 -13.74
N LEU A 330 42.29 34.71 -13.91
CA LEU A 330 42.59 34.10 -15.22
C LEU A 330 41.66 32.93 -15.56
N THR A 331 41.02 32.36 -14.53
CA THR A 331 40.23 31.12 -14.62
C THR A 331 38.79 31.32 -14.15
N ALA A 332 38.32 32.58 -14.18
CA ALA A 332 36.95 32.93 -13.83
C ALA A 332 35.96 32.09 -14.64
N GLY A 333 35.03 31.43 -13.95
CA GLY A 333 34.05 30.55 -14.60
C GLY A 333 34.49 29.09 -14.71
N SER A 334 35.70 28.76 -14.29
CA SER A 334 36.16 27.37 -14.13
C SER A 334 36.13 26.90 -12.69
N TYR A 335 36.31 25.60 -12.48
CA TYR A 335 36.54 25.03 -11.15
C TYR A 335 37.67 23.99 -11.19
N HIS A 336 38.19 23.67 -10.01
CA HIS A 336 39.12 22.58 -9.83
C HIS A 336 38.75 21.74 -8.61
N VAL A 337 39.05 20.44 -8.67
CA VAL A 337 38.79 19.51 -7.54
C VAL A 337 40.02 19.41 -6.64
N ASN A 338 41.22 19.46 -7.23
CA ASN A 338 42.47 19.28 -6.49
C ASN A 338 42.88 20.58 -5.79
N SER A 339 42.93 20.55 -4.46
CA SER A 339 43.30 21.71 -3.63
C SER A 339 44.75 22.15 -3.80
N ASP A 340 45.61 21.28 -4.36
CA ASP A 340 46.98 21.62 -4.71
C ASP A 340 47.09 22.40 -6.04
N GLY A 341 45.99 22.53 -6.79
CA GLY A 341 45.91 23.24 -8.06
C GLY A 341 46.49 22.48 -9.24
N THR A 342 46.57 21.14 -9.19
CA THR A 342 47.15 20.32 -10.27
C THR A 342 46.52 20.60 -11.64
N ASP A 343 45.19 20.76 -11.68
CA ASP A 343 44.44 20.93 -12.92
C ASP A 343 43.22 21.85 -12.75
N ILE A 344 42.67 22.28 -13.88
CA ILE A 344 41.31 22.81 -14.00
C ILE A 344 40.45 21.69 -14.57
N THR A 345 39.46 21.27 -13.80
CA THR A 345 38.64 20.09 -14.12
C THR A 345 37.51 20.41 -15.09
N GLY A 346 36.97 21.64 -15.05
CA GLY A 346 35.87 22.03 -15.91
C GLY A 346 35.37 23.43 -15.63
N VAL A 347 34.06 23.63 -15.82
CA VAL A 347 33.39 24.94 -15.81
C VAL A 347 32.28 24.99 -14.77
N VAL A 348 31.99 26.17 -14.24
CA VAL A 348 30.83 26.42 -13.38
C VAL A 348 29.73 27.05 -14.22
N TYR A 349 28.66 26.32 -14.52
CA TYR A 349 27.66 26.76 -15.50
C TYR A 349 26.22 26.66 -14.96
N PRO A 350 25.29 27.55 -15.39
CA PRO A 350 23.88 27.42 -15.05
C PRO A 350 23.24 26.19 -15.71
N VAL A 351 22.56 25.38 -14.92
CA VAL A 351 21.91 24.14 -15.33
C VAL A 351 20.47 24.12 -14.84
N LYS A 352 19.57 23.70 -15.71
CA LYS A 352 18.20 23.35 -15.34
C LYS A 352 18.13 21.86 -15.07
N VAL A 353 17.58 21.50 -13.91
CA VAL A 353 17.38 20.11 -13.49
C VAL A 353 15.89 19.91 -13.26
N SER A 354 15.30 18.94 -13.96
CA SER A 354 13.87 18.65 -13.91
C SER A 354 13.41 18.12 -12.55
N ASP A 355 14.30 17.39 -11.86
CA ASP A 355 14.08 16.88 -10.51
C ASP A 355 15.33 17.05 -9.66
N ILE A 356 15.24 17.87 -8.61
CA ILE A 356 16.36 18.12 -7.68
C ILE A 356 16.82 16.84 -6.97
N SER A 357 15.97 15.81 -6.83
CA SER A 357 16.36 14.54 -6.23
C SER A 357 17.46 13.83 -7.03
N ALA A 358 17.60 14.12 -8.33
CA ALA A 358 18.73 13.68 -9.14
C ALA A 358 20.09 14.16 -8.60
N LEU A 359 20.09 15.20 -7.75
CA LEU A 359 21.30 15.80 -7.20
C LEU A 359 21.61 15.41 -5.75
N GLU A 360 20.82 14.53 -5.14
CA GLU A 360 21.00 14.15 -3.72
C GLU A 360 22.37 13.53 -3.42
N ASN A 361 22.98 12.88 -4.42
CA ASN A 361 24.30 12.26 -4.31
C ASN A 361 25.46 13.24 -4.57
N TYR A 362 25.18 14.48 -4.96
CA TYR A 362 26.21 15.49 -5.24
C TYR A 362 26.31 16.53 -4.12
N THR A 363 27.47 17.16 -4.01
CA THR A 363 27.72 18.15 -2.96
C THR A 363 26.92 19.42 -3.20
N LYS A 364 25.99 19.70 -2.29
CA LYS A 364 25.23 20.96 -2.28
C LYS A 364 26.03 22.07 -1.59
N ILE A 365 26.28 23.14 -2.32
CA ILE A 365 26.81 24.41 -1.83
C ILE A 365 25.65 25.32 -1.41
N THR A 366 25.83 26.02 -0.29
CA THR A 366 24.85 26.92 0.33
C THR A 366 25.47 28.31 0.56
N ASP A 367 24.66 29.29 0.94
CA ASP A 367 25.14 30.65 1.28
C ASP A 367 26.14 30.65 2.46
N GLU A 368 26.12 29.62 3.30
CA GLU A 368 27.05 29.45 4.43
C GLU A 368 28.36 28.75 4.04
N SER A 369 28.42 28.18 2.82
CA SER A 369 29.61 27.48 2.33
C SER A 369 30.74 28.45 2.05
N LYS A 370 31.97 28.03 2.36
CA LYS A 370 33.17 28.82 2.12
C LYS A 370 34.38 27.96 1.84
N VAL A 371 35.29 28.48 1.02
CA VAL A 371 36.62 27.89 0.79
C VAL A 371 37.69 28.99 0.73
N ASP A 372 38.78 28.78 1.46
CA ASP A 372 39.93 29.68 1.48
C ASP A 372 41.01 29.16 0.54
N ILE A 373 41.38 29.97 -0.44
CA ILE A 373 42.43 29.63 -1.39
C ILE A 373 43.60 30.56 -1.19
N THR A 374 44.72 29.99 -0.79
CA THR A 374 46.00 30.69 -0.68
C THR A 374 46.83 30.41 -1.92
N VAL A 375 47.20 31.48 -2.63
CA VAL A 375 48.14 31.44 -3.75
C VAL A 375 49.43 32.18 -3.40
N SER A 376 50.57 31.56 -3.71
CA SER A 376 51.89 32.15 -3.48
C SER A 376 52.46 32.71 -4.78
N GLY A 377 52.75 34.01 -4.83
CA GLY A 377 53.25 34.71 -6.02
C GLY A 377 54.45 35.63 -5.74
N LYS A 378 54.89 36.39 -6.76
CA LYS A 378 55.98 37.38 -6.61
C LYS A 378 55.71 38.47 -5.56
N GLY A 379 54.45 38.67 -5.17
CA GLY A 379 54.02 39.60 -4.13
C GLY A 379 53.78 38.97 -2.75
N GLY A 380 54.22 37.72 -2.53
CA GLY A 380 53.96 36.97 -1.29
C GLY A 380 52.73 36.05 -1.38
N GLU A 381 52.33 35.49 -0.24
CA GLU A 381 51.10 34.69 -0.12
C GLU A 381 49.87 35.58 -0.05
N GLN A 382 48.84 35.23 -0.81
CA GLN A 382 47.56 35.92 -0.87
C GLN A 382 46.47 34.89 -0.64
N THR A 383 45.63 35.10 0.38
CA THR A 383 44.46 34.26 0.65
C THR A 383 43.20 34.97 0.20
N LYS A 384 42.40 34.32 -0.64
CA LYS A 384 41.07 34.77 -1.03
C LYS A 384 40.04 33.76 -0.53
N THR A 385 39.05 34.27 0.20
CA THR A 385 37.89 33.51 0.63
C THR A 385 36.82 33.58 -0.45
N TYR A 386 36.29 32.42 -0.85
CA TYR A 386 35.15 32.29 -1.75
C TYR A 386 33.95 31.82 -0.91
N GLU A 387 32.84 32.56 -0.96
CA GLU A 387 31.65 32.33 -0.12
C GLU A 387 30.41 32.07 -0.98
N GLY A 388 29.43 31.37 -0.42
CA GLY A 388 28.20 31.05 -1.11
C GLY A 388 28.43 30.28 -2.41
N LYS A 389 27.77 30.70 -3.49
CA LYS A 389 27.94 30.10 -4.83
C LYS A 389 29.39 30.09 -5.32
N ASP A 390 30.22 31.05 -4.92
CA ASP A 390 31.60 31.15 -5.39
C ASP A 390 32.49 30.05 -4.77
N ALA A 391 32.03 29.41 -3.68
CA ALA A 391 32.70 28.24 -3.10
C ALA A 391 32.72 27.02 -4.03
N LEU A 392 31.96 27.04 -5.13
CA LEU A 392 32.05 26.05 -6.22
C LEU A 392 33.44 26.01 -6.87
N PHE A 393 34.23 27.08 -6.79
CA PHE A 393 35.52 27.23 -7.46
C PHE A 393 36.54 26.13 -7.08
N GLU A 394 36.55 25.67 -5.81
CA GLU A 394 37.31 24.51 -5.35
C GLU A 394 36.34 23.52 -4.69
N SER A 395 35.66 22.70 -5.50
CA SER A 395 34.67 21.71 -5.05
C SER A 395 34.59 20.52 -6.01
N ALA A 396 33.97 19.42 -5.59
CA ALA A 396 33.87 18.20 -6.40
C ALA A 396 33.12 18.45 -7.72
N SER A 397 33.37 17.62 -8.74
CA SER A 397 32.57 17.61 -9.96
C SER A 397 31.10 17.37 -9.63
N TYR A 398 30.20 18.06 -10.35
CA TYR A 398 28.75 18.09 -10.15
C TYR A 398 28.27 18.70 -8.82
N SER A 399 29.17 19.27 -8.02
CA SER A 399 28.75 20.14 -6.92
C SER A 399 27.88 21.27 -7.43
N TYR A 400 26.86 21.65 -6.67
CA TYR A 400 25.84 22.56 -7.16
C TYR A 400 25.37 23.57 -6.11
N TYR A 401 24.96 24.75 -6.57
CA TYR A 401 24.33 25.80 -5.78
C TYR A 401 22.96 26.14 -6.39
N ILE A 402 21.90 26.15 -5.58
CA ILE A 402 20.53 26.41 -6.07
C ILE A 402 20.34 27.90 -6.30
N LEU A 403 19.95 28.28 -7.51
CA LEU A 403 19.64 29.66 -7.88
C LEU A 403 18.23 30.04 -7.41
N SER A 404 18.09 31.27 -6.88
CA SER A 404 16.80 31.83 -6.46
C SER A 404 15.92 32.25 -7.65
N GLU A 405 16.53 32.48 -8.81
CA GLU A 405 15.89 32.94 -10.04
C GLU A 405 16.37 32.12 -11.24
N ALA A 406 15.52 32.02 -12.26
CA ALA A 406 15.90 31.38 -13.51
C ALA A 406 16.99 32.20 -14.22
N PRO A 407 18.14 31.61 -14.56
CA PRO A 407 19.18 32.26 -15.34
C PRO A 407 18.66 32.53 -16.76
N SER A 408 19.18 33.56 -17.40
CA SER A 408 18.76 33.95 -18.75
C SER A 408 19.11 32.89 -19.80
N TYR A 409 20.08 32.02 -19.53
CA TYR A 409 20.44 30.86 -20.34
C TYR A 409 21.02 29.76 -19.44
N TYR A 410 20.88 28.52 -19.86
CA TYR A 410 21.27 27.34 -19.09
C TYR A 410 21.45 26.12 -20.01
N LYS A 411 22.11 25.07 -19.53
CA LYS A 411 22.01 23.73 -20.13
C LYS A 411 20.98 22.91 -19.37
N GLU A 412 20.24 22.04 -20.05
CA GLU A 412 19.39 21.06 -19.35
C GLU A 412 20.21 19.83 -18.97
N ALA A 413 20.08 19.36 -17.73
CA ALA A 413 20.66 18.10 -17.28
C ALA A 413 19.68 16.95 -17.43
N THR A 414 20.17 15.81 -17.94
CA THR A 414 19.44 14.55 -18.03
C THR A 414 20.15 13.49 -17.19
N VAL A 415 19.37 12.74 -16.41
CA VAL A 415 19.88 11.56 -15.68
C VAL A 415 19.85 10.37 -16.64
N ASN A 416 21.02 9.80 -16.89
CA ASN A 416 21.18 8.62 -17.74
C ASN A 416 20.78 7.34 -16.98
N GLU A 417 20.61 6.23 -17.70
CA GLU A 417 20.22 4.93 -17.10
C GLU A 417 21.18 4.43 -16.00
N ASP A 418 22.46 4.83 -16.07
CA ASP A 418 23.50 4.49 -15.10
C ASP A 418 23.56 5.46 -13.89
N GLY A 419 22.65 6.44 -13.83
CA GLY A 419 22.60 7.46 -12.80
C GLY A 419 23.58 8.62 -12.99
N THR A 420 24.34 8.66 -14.09
CA THR A 420 25.21 9.80 -14.41
C THR A 420 24.42 10.95 -15.04
N LEU A 421 25.00 12.16 -15.02
CA LEU A 421 24.42 13.33 -15.67
C LEU A 421 25.00 13.54 -17.08
N SER A 422 24.12 13.82 -18.03
CA SER A 422 24.46 14.39 -19.34
C SER A 422 23.85 15.79 -19.48
N PHE A 423 24.45 16.64 -20.32
CA PHE A 423 24.05 18.03 -20.48
C PHE A 423 23.72 18.33 -21.94
N GLY A 424 22.58 18.98 -22.18
CA GLY A 424 22.15 19.39 -23.51
C GLY A 424 22.92 20.59 -24.07
N LYS A 425 22.43 21.09 -25.21
CA LYS A 425 22.83 22.40 -25.74
C LYS A 425 22.30 23.52 -24.86
N VAL A 426 22.82 24.72 -25.04
CA VAL A 426 22.33 25.88 -24.31
C VAL A 426 20.92 26.27 -24.75
N GLU A 427 20.06 26.51 -23.77
CA GLU A 427 18.69 26.99 -23.91
C GLU A 427 18.49 28.34 -23.19
N GLY A 428 17.32 28.95 -23.39
CA GLY A 428 16.94 30.23 -22.80
C GLY A 428 16.99 31.38 -23.80
N THR A 429 17.70 32.45 -23.45
CA THR A 429 17.82 33.66 -24.28
C THR A 429 18.52 33.34 -25.59
N ALA A 430 18.02 33.91 -26.68
CA ALA A 430 18.59 33.75 -28.00
C ALA A 430 20.08 34.14 -28.04
N VAL A 431 20.88 33.29 -28.67
CA VAL A 431 22.31 33.53 -28.93
C VAL A 431 22.46 34.87 -29.67
N LYS A 432 23.33 35.75 -29.15
CA LYS A 432 23.55 37.08 -29.71
C LYS A 432 24.72 37.02 -30.70
N THR A 433 24.47 37.42 -31.95
CA THR A 433 25.54 37.54 -32.95
C THR A 433 26.29 38.87 -32.77
N LEU A 434 27.61 38.81 -32.67
CA LEU A 434 28.50 39.97 -32.55
C LEU A 434 29.26 40.20 -33.87
N SER A 435 28.66 40.93 -34.80
CA SER A 435 29.24 41.19 -36.13
C SER A 435 30.31 42.30 -36.15
N ASN A 436 30.41 43.10 -35.09
CA ASN A 436 31.38 44.19 -34.96
C ASN A 436 32.70 43.76 -34.31
N VAL A 437 32.81 42.50 -33.88
CA VAL A 437 34.03 41.95 -33.30
C VAL A 437 35.01 41.60 -34.42
N THR A 438 36.25 42.06 -34.30
CA THR A 438 37.32 41.73 -35.26
C THR A 438 38.25 40.67 -34.68
N ALA A 439 38.70 39.74 -35.52
CA ALA A 439 39.64 38.68 -35.15
C ALA A 439 41.00 38.87 -35.85
N ASP A 440 42.05 39.08 -35.08
CA ASP A 440 43.45 39.07 -35.53
C ASP A 440 44.02 37.65 -35.38
N PHE A 441 44.11 36.93 -36.49
CA PHE A 441 44.59 35.54 -36.55
C PHE A 441 46.08 35.48 -36.86
N ARG A 442 46.82 34.65 -36.10
CA ARG A 442 48.28 34.51 -36.20
C ARG A 442 48.66 33.04 -36.25
N THR A 443 49.66 32.73 -37.08
CA THR A 443 50.27 31.39 -37.23
C THR A 443 51.50 31.18 -36.35
N SER A 444 51.80 32.13 -35.47
CA SER A 444 52.89 32.08 -34.51
C SER A 444 52.45 32.69 -33.19
N SER A 445 52.68 31.97 -32.10
CA SER A 445 52.36 32.40 -30.74
C SER A 445 53.32 31.79 -29.73
N ARG A 446 53.41 32.42 -28.54
CA ARG A 446 54.10 31.84 -27.37
C ARG A 446 53.24 30.80 -26.64
N TYR A 447 51.97 30.71 -27.01
CA TYR A 447 50.94 29.95 -26.31
C TYR A 447 50.48 28.71 -27.09
N GLY A 448 50.87 28.60 -28.35
CA GLY A 448 50.46 27.51 -29.24
C GLY A 448 50.93 27.75 -30.66
N ASP A 449 50.41 26.94 -31.57
CA ASP A 449 50.68 27.05 -33.01
C ASP A 449 49.91 28.19 -33.67
N TYR A 450 48.71 28.46 -33.18
CA TYR A 450 47.84 29.51 -33.68
C TYR A 450 47.32 30.36 -32.54
N GLN A 451 47.00 31.61 -32.84
CA GLN A 451 46.40 32.54 -31.90
C GLN A 451 45.35 33.41 -32.59
N ILE A 452 44.24 33.68 -31.90
CA ILE A 452 43.23 34.66 -32.29
C ILE A 452 43.15 35.71 -31.18
N ASN A 453 43.34 36.97 -31.54
CA ASN A 453 43.04 38.10 -30.66
C ASN A 453 41.76 38.78 -31.13
N LEU A 454 40.77 38.85 -30.25
CA LEU A 454 39.48 39.47 -30.52
C LEU A 454 39.48 40.93 -30.02
N SER A 455 38.85 41.82 -30.78
CA SER A 455 38.63 43.21 -30.37
C SER A 455 37.17 43.60 -30.58
N GLY A 456 36.60 44.36 -29.65
CA GLY A 456 35.20 44.79 -29.69
C GLY A 456 34.20 43.86 -28.98
N LEU A 457 34.67 42.97 -28.10
CA LEU A 457 33.80 42.20 -27.22
C LEU A 457 33.08 43.14 -26.23
N PRO A 458 31.82 42.86 -25.86
CA PRO A 458 31.09 43.61 -24.84
C PRO A 458 31.82 43.71 -23.50
N ASP A 459 31.83 44.90 -22.90
CA ASP A 459 32.53 45.18 -21.62
C ASP A 459 31.88 44.49 -20.41
N ASP A 460 30.62 44.04 -20.52
CA ASP A 460 29.91 43.29 -19.48
C ASP A 460 30.31 41.81 -19.40
N ILE A 461 31.10 41.33 -20.37
CA ILE A 461 31.75 40.02 -20.31
C ILE A 461 32.94 40.11 -19.35
N THR A 462 32.72 39.69 -18.11
CA THR A 462 33.75 39.61 -17.07
C THR A 462 34.23 38.18 -16.83
N THR A 463 33.45 37.19 -17.27
CA THR A 463 33.67 35.76 -17.05
C THR A 463 33.33 35.01 -18.32
N VAL A 464 34.23 34.10 -18.72
CA VAL A 464 34.00 33.17 -19.84
C VAL A 464 33.94 31.78 -19.23
N TYR A 465 32.82 31.09 -19.38
CA TYR A 465 32.68 29.70 -18.95
C TYR A 465 33.34 28.76 -19.94
N GLY A 466 33.21 29.03 -21.24
CA GLY A 466 33.83 28.22 -22.29
C GLY A 466 33.75 28.88 -23.65
N VAL A 467 34.52 28.35 -24.60
CA VAL A 467 34.52 28.81 -25.99
C VAL A 467 34.52 27.60 -26.91
N VAL A 468 33.73 27.67 -27.98
CA VAL A 468 33.74 26.67 -29.06
C VAL A 468 34.11 27.36 -30.38
N VAL A 469 35.14 26.85 -31.04
CA VAL A 469 35.53 27.28 -32.39
C VAL A 469 34.92 26.30 -33.40
N GLY A 470 34.02 26.81 -34.24
CA GLY A 470 33.33 26.02 -35.26
C GLY A 470 33.91 26.27 -36.66
N THR A 471 33.87 25.25 -37.51
CA THR A 471 34.38 25.32 -38.88
C THR A 471 33.28 25.13 -39.94
N LYS A 472 33.54 25.60 -41.16
CA LYS A 472 32.63 25.39 -42.32
C LYS A 472 32.47 23.90 -42.65
N GLU A 473 33.48 23.12 -42.32
CA GLU A 473 33.56 21.68 -42.54
C GLU A 473 32.76 20.87 -41.50
N GLY A 474 32.21 21.53 -40.46
CA GLY A 474 31.31 20.93 -39.47
C GLY A 474 32.00 20.43 -38.21
N SER A 475 33.30 20.68 -38.03
CA SER A 475 34.01 20.39 -36.79
C SER A 475 33.79 21.49 -35.76
N ASN A 476 33.75 21.12 -34.48
CA ASN A 476 33.70 22.04 -33.35
C ASN A 476 34.84 21.69 -32.40
N TYR A 477 35.45 22.71 -31.81
CA TYR A 477 36.61 22.57 -30.95
C TYR A 477 36.38 23.35 -29.65
N GLY A 478 36.22 22.62 -28.54
CA GLY A 478 36.10 23.16 -27.20
C GLY A 478 37.43 23.73 -26.72
N MET A 479 37.38 24.90 -26.10
CA MET A 479 38.57 25.62 -25.62
C MET A 479 38.60 25.62 -24.10
N ARG A 480 39.78 25.38 -23.52
CA ARG A 480 39.95 25.25 -22.06
C ARG A 480 40.69 26.45 -21.48
N HIS A 481 40.40 26.78 -20.22
CA HIS A 481 41.12 27.83 -19.50
C HIS A 481 42.61 27.52 -19.35
N LEU A 482 43.44 28.57 -19.34
CA LEU A 482 44.91 28.52 -19.21
C LEU A 482 45.68 27.80 -20.32
N GLU A 483 45.03 26.97 -21.15
CA GLU A 483 45.66 26.37 -22.31
C GLU A 483 45.24 27.10 -23.59
N ASN A 484 43.92 27.24 -23.78
CA ASN A 484 43.37 27.86 -24.97
C ASN A 484 42.84 29.26 -24.72
N ILE A 485 42.05 29.43 -23.66
CA ILE A 485 41.48 30.71 -23.23
C ILE A 485 42.48 31.36 -22.27
N TRP A 486 43.39 32.18 -22.82
CA TRP A 486 44.41 32.88 -22.04
C TRP A 486 43.87 34.13 -21.37
N ARG A 487 42.99 34.81 -22.10
CA ARG A 487 42.18 35.93 -21.64
C ARG A 487 40.83 35.85 -22.34
N ILE A 488 39.87 36.63 -21.85
CA ILE A 488 38.54 36.76 -22.47
C ILE A 488 38.65 37.00 -23.99
N SER A 489 39.60 37.81 -24.44
CA SER A 489 39.81 38.16 -25.84
C SER A 489 41.00 37.47 -26.54
N GLU A 490 41.74 36.58 -25.87
CA GLU A 490 42.95 35.96 -26.42
C GLU A 490 42.81 34.43 -26.39
N LEU A 491 42.67 33.83 -27.57
CA LEU A 491 42.57 32.39 -27.78
C LEU A 491 43.84 31.86 -28.45
N ALA A 492 44.33 30.70 -28.03
CA ALA A 492 45.44 30.01 -28.70
C ALA A 492 45.24 28.48 -28.68
N TRP A 493 45.88 27.77 -29.59
CA TRP A 493 45.91 26.31 -29.55
C TRP A 493 47.13 25.79 -30.28
N SER A 494 47.53 24.57 -29.94
CA SER A 494 48.59 23.85 -30.63
C SER A 494 48.01 22.76 -31.52
N THR A 495 48.69 22.44 -32.61
CA THR A 495 48.40 21.31 -33.49
C THR A 495 49.58 20.34 -33.56
N GLY A 496 50.48 20.39 -32.57
CA GLY A 496 51.58 19.45 -32.40
C GLY A 496 52.96 19.93 -32.84
N PHE A 497 53.10 21.17 -33.31
CA PHE A 497 54.43 21.75 -33.57
C PHE A 497 54.95 22.51 -32.35
N VAL A 498 54.07 23.24 -31.66
CA VAL A 498 54.34 23.76 -30.32
C VAL A 498 53.78 22.78 -29.30
N THR A 499 54.59 21.91 -28.70
CA THR A 499 54.08 20.88 -27.76
C THR A 499 54.14 21.29 -26.29
N THR A 500 54.76 22.43 -25.99
CA THR A 500 54.83 22.98 -24.63
C THR A 500 54.66 24.50 -24.65
N ALA A 501 53.96 25.05 -23.66
CA ALA A 501 53.91 26.48 -23.40
C ALA A 501 54.05 26.75 -21.90
N HIS A 502 54.87 27.74 -21.54
CA HIS A 502 55.12 28.11 -20.13
C HIS A 502 55.51 26.94 -19.21
N GLY A 503 56.15 25.90 -19.75
CA GLY A 503 56.59 24.72 -19.01
C GLY A 503 55.52 23.64 -18.83
N SER A 504 54.30 23.83 -19.35
CA SER A 504 53.25 22.81 -19.41
C SER A 504 53.25 22.11 -20.77
N PRO A 505 53.10 20.78 -20.83
CA PRO A 505 52.68 20.08 -22.05
C PRO A 505 51.31 20.60 -22.51
N LEU A 506 51.14 20.77 -23.82
CA LEU A 506 49.87 21.19 -24.43
C LEU A 506 49.07 19.98 -24.93
N GLN A 507 47.76 20.00 -24.75
CA GLN A 507 46.85 18.99 -25.31
C GLN A 507 46.45 19.37 -26.74
N TYR A 508 47.28 18.98 -27.72
CA TYR A 508 47.16 19.44 -29.10
C TYR A 508 46.43 18.48 -30.05
N LYS A 509 46.23 17.22 -29.65
CA LYS A 509 45.78 16.14 -30.56
C LYS A 509 44.42 16.46 -31.18
N ASP A 510 43.53 17.00 -30.37
CA ASP A 510 42.13 17.29 -30.76
C ASP A 510 42.09 18.38 -31.82
N TYR A 511 43.04 19.32 -31.81
CA TYR A 511 43.11 20.44 -32.75
C TYR A 511 43.90 20.14 -34.03
N VAL A 512 44.58 18.99 -34.15
CA VAL A 512 45.42 18.65 -35.33
C VAL A 512 44.61 18.78 -36.62
N ASN A 513 43.38 18.27 -36.60
CA ASN A 513 42.49 18.26 -37.77
C ASN A 513 41.96 19.64 -38.15
N MET A 514 42.16 20.67 -37.31
CA MET A 514 41.74 22.04 -37.61
C MET A 514 42.60 22.65 -38.74
N MET A 515 43.82 22.16 -38.95
CA MET A 515 44.67 22.61 -40.05
C MET A 515 44.03 22.32 -41.41
N GLY A 516 43.96 23.34 -42.26
CA GLY A 516 43.33 23.27 -43.58
C GLY A 516 41.82 23.50 -43.57
N GLN A 517 41.19 23.60 -42.40
CA GLN A 517 39.78 23.95 -42.27
C GLN A 517 39.57 25.47 -42.25
N THR A 518 38.31 25.88 -42.36
CA THR A 518 37.90 27.28 -42.31
C THR A 518 37.05 27.54 -41.08
N ILE A 519 37.59 28.26 -40.10
CA ILE A 519 36.82 28.72 -38.95
C ILE A 519 35.77 29.71 -39.45
N ASN A 520 34.49 29.43 -39.20
CA ASN A 520 33.38 30.30 -39.59
C ASN A 520 32.68 30.97 -38.40
N LYS A 521 32.87 30.44 -37.19
CA LYS A 521 32.26 31.00 -35.99
C LYS A 521 33.05 30.71 -34.73
N ILE A 522 32.95 31.61 -33.77
CA ILE A 522 33.45 31.42 -32.42
C ILE A 522 32.28 31.67 -31.46
N THR A 523 31.92 30.66 -30.68
CA THR A 523 30.82 30.73 -29.71
C THR A 523 31.38 30.89 -28.31
N TYR A 524 30.99 31.96 -27.63
CA TYR A 524 31.38 32.29 -26.26
C TYR A 524 30.22 32.03 -25.30
N TYR A 525 30.48 31.23 -24.27
CA TYR A 525 29.60 31.05 -23.12
C TYR A 525 30.13 31.93 -21.99
N THR A 526 29.39 32.97 -21.58
CA THR A 526 29.90 33.99 -20.65
C THR A 526 28.93 34.22 -19.49
N ASN A 527 29.22 35.13 -18.56
CA ASN A 527 28.26 35.61 -17.55
C ASN A 527 27.17 36.57 -18.09
N ALA A 528 27.35 37.12 -19.29
CA ALA A 528 26.47 38.15 -19.86
C ALA A 528 25.57 37.62 -21.00
N GLY A 529 25.73 36.34 -21.36
CA GLY A 529 25.05 35.74 -22.51
C GLY A 529 25.88 34.68 -23.21
N VAL A 530 25.23 34.04 -24.18
CA VAL A 530 25.92 33.29 -25.23
C VAL A 530 26.06 34.16 -26.46
N TYR A 531 27.29 34.30 -26.94
CA TYR A 531 27.65 35.17 -28.06
C TYR A 531 28.24 34.36 -29.19
N GLU A 532 27.81 34.60 -30.43
CA GLU A 532 28.40 34.02 -31.62
C GLU A 532 29.10 35.10 -32.44
N ILE A 533 30.37 34.87 -32.76
CA ILE A 533 31.20 35.80 -33.53
C ILE A 533 31.43 35.16 -34.90
N PRO A 534 30.77 35.64 -35.96
CA PRO A 534 30.99 35.14 -37.30
C PRO A 534 32.37 35.58 -37.79
N VAL A 535 33.14 34.65 -38.32
CA VAL A 535 34.47 34.90 -38.89
C VAL A 535 34.61 34.12 -40.20
N ASP A 536 35.68 34.37 -40.95
CA ASP A 536 36.03 33.56 -42.11
C ASP A 536 37.55 33.43 -42.17
N ILE A 537 38.08 32.52 -41.35
CA ILE A 537 39.52 32.37 -41.13
C ILE A 537 39.95 30.99 -41.61
N LYS A 538 40.72 30.95 -42.69
CA LYS A 538 41.39 29.75 -43.15
C LYS A 538 42.56 29.44 -42.23
N VAL A 539 42.58 28.25 -41.64
CA VAL A 539 43.70 27.79 -40.81
C VAL A 539 44.73 27.15 -41.74
N PRO A 540 45.90 27.78 -41.98
CA PRO A 540 46.89 27.23 -42.89
C PRO A 540 47.50 25.96 -42.30
N VAL A 541 47.95 25.06 -43.17
CA VAL A 541 48.60 23.81 -42.77
C VAL A 541 50.05 24.09 -42.37
N LYS A 542 50.46 23.63 -41.20
CA LYS A 542 51.86 23.63 -40.78
C LYS A 542 52.58 22.37 -41.21
N PHE A 543 53.88 22.48 -41.44
CA PHE A 543 54.76 21.37 -41.81
C PHE A 543 56.18 21.65 -41.29
N ASN A 544 57.00 20.60 -41.21
CA ASN A 544 58.40 20.73 -40.83
C ASN A 544 59.24 21.02 -42.08
N GLY A 545 59.60 22.29 -42.28
CA GLY A 545 60.55 22.74 -43.30
C GLY A 545 61.77 23.40 -42.67
N SER A 546 62.85 23.52 -43.43
CA SER A 546 64.05 24.24 -43.00
C SER A 546 64.60 25.13 -44.11
N VAL A 547 65.15 26.26 -43.70
CA VAL A 547 65.84 27.21 -44.57
C VAL A 547 67.17 27.55 -43.92
N GLU A 548 68.27 27.36 -44.66
CA GLU A 548 69.60 27.76 -44.22
C GLU A 548 70.20 28.70 -45.29
N VAL A 549 70.65 29.88 -44.88
CA VAL A 549 71.34 30.83 -45.76
C VAL A 549 72.76 31.02 -45.24
N LYS A 550 73.76 30.86 -46.10
CA LYS A 550 75.17 31.06 -45.74
C LYS A 550 75.56 32.53 -45.83
N ASP A 551 76.56 32.93 -45.05
CA ASP A 551 77.20 34.24 -45.20
C ASP A 551 77.82 34.39 -46.59
N GLY A 552 77.76 35.60 -47.14
CA GLY A 552 78.34 35.93 -48.44
C GLY A 552 78.63 37.41 -48.62
N LYS A 553 79.28 37.78 -49.72
CA LYS A 553 79.57 39.18 -50.03
C LYS A 553 78.37 39.83 -50.69
N ALA A 554 77.94 40.97 -50.17
CA ALA A 554 76.84 41.77 -50.73
C ALA A 554 77.03 42.10 -52.23
N SER A 555 78.29 42.32 -52.66
CA SER A 555 78.63 42.60 -54.06
C SER A 555 78.37 41.45 -55.04
N ASP A 556 78.23 40.22 -54.55
CA ASP A 556 78.12 39.03 -55.41
C ASP A 556 76.69 38.82 -55.94
N GLY A 557 75.71 39.60 -55.43
CA GLY A 557 74.30 39.50 -55.84
C GLY A 557 73.67 38.13 -55.59
N SER A 558 74.34 37.26 -54.83
CA SER A 558 73.89 35.91 -54.53
C SER A 558 74.59 35.33 -53.31
N VAL A 559 73.90 34.41 -52.62
CA VAL A 559 74.44 33.62 -51.51
C VAL A 559 73.96 32.17 -51.62
N SER A 560 74.74 31.22 -51.11
CA SER A 560 74.30 29.83 -51.03
C SER A 560 73.18 29.70 -50.01
N ALA A 561 72.12 28.99 -50.39
CA ALA A 561 71.01 28.71 -49.50
C ALA A 561 70.47 27.30 -49.74
N THR A 562 69.96 26.69 -48.69
CA THR A 562 69.32 25.38 -48.69
C THR A 562 67.89 25.56 -48.22
N VAL A 563 66.94 24.98 -48.96
CA VAL A 563 65.52 24.99 -48.62
C VAL A 563 65.04 23.55 -48.73
N GLU A 564 64.60 22.97 -47.61
CA GLU A 564 64.24 21.56 -47.50
C GLU A 564 62.88 21.38 -46.82
N GLY A 565 62.25 20.23 -47.08
CA GLY A 565 61.00 19.84 -46.43
C GLY A 565 59.74 20.57 -46.93
N LEU A 566 59.82 21.35 -48.00
CA LEU A 566 58.64 21.97 -48.60
C LEU A 566 57.70 20.89 -49.22
N PRO A 567 56.38 20.95 -48.96
CA PRO A 567 55.38 20.12 -49.62
C PRO A 567 55.45 20.23 -51.15
N LYS A 568 55.06 19.17 -51.87
CA LYS A 568 55.15 19.12 -53.34
C LYS A 568 54.33 20.21 -54.05
N ASP A 569 53.25 20.63 -53.43
CA ASP A 569 52.32 21.66 -53.90
C ASP A 569 52.55 23.02 -53.24
N TYR A 570 53.62 23.19 -52.46
CA TYR A 570 54.00 24.47 -51.86
C TYR A 570 54.47 25.44 -52.95
N ALA A 571 53.74 26.54 -53.14
CA ALA A 571 54.04 27.53 -54.17
C ALA A 571 55.01 28.58 -53.61
N ALA A 572 56.29 28.21 -53.47
CA ALA A 572 57.29 29.03 -52.79
C ALA A 572 57.52 30.40 -53.43
N GLU A 573 57.43 31.44 -52.62
CA GLU A 573 57.81 32.82 -52.94
C GLU A 573 58.86 33.30 -51.93
N TYR A 574 59.97 33.83 -52.45
CA TYR A 574 61.13 34.22 -51.68
C TYR A 574 61.24 35.74 -51.65
N SER A 575 61.35 36.32 -50.45
CA SER A 575 61.54 37.75 -50.26
C SER A 575 62.63 38.00 -49.22
N VAL A 576 63.40 39.09 -49.41
CA VAL A 576 64.41 39.52 -48.45
C VAL A 576 64.17 40.99 -48.15
N ASP A 577 64.02 41.32 -46.87
CA ASP A 577 63.74 42.69 -46.44
C ASP A 577 64.80 43.68 -46.97
N GLY A 578 64.34 44.66 -47.76
CA GLY A 578 65.20 45.70 -48.33
C GLY A 578 65.97 45.31 -49.60
N LEU A 579 65.72 44.12 -50.18
CA LEU A 579 66.29 43.70 -51.47
C LEU A 579 65.19 43.34 -52.47
N SER A 580 65.37 43.73 -53.73
CA SER A 580 64.53 43.35 -54.86
C SER A 580 65.13 42.22 -55.70
N ASP A 581 64.32 41.69 -56.62
CA ASP A 581 64.69 40.63 -57.58
C ASP A 581 65.18 39.34 -56.89
N VAL A 582 64.59 39.04 -55.74
CA VAL A 582 64.93 37.85 -54.96
C VAL A 582 64.43 36.59 -55.66
N LYS A 583 65.33 35.64 -55.94
CA LYS A 583 64.98 34.33 -56.51
C LYS A 583 65.79 33.22 -55.85
N PHE A 584 65.23 32.02 -55.80
CA PHE A 584 65.94 30.82 -55.37
C PHE A 584 66.04 29.82 -56.52
N GLU A 585 67.24 29.61 -57.04
CA GLU A 585 67.50 28.73 -58.16
C GLU A 585 68.83 27.98 -57.95
N ASN A 586 68.85 26.68 -58.22
CA ASN A 586 70.07 25.85 -58.17
C ASN A 586 70.87 25.95 -56.85
N GLY A 587 70.19 26.03 -55.70
CA GLY A 587 70.84 26.11 -54.37
C GLY A 587 71.43 27.48 -54.03
N LYS A 588 71.01 28.53 -54.74
CA LYS A 588 71.43 29.91 -54.48
C LYS A 588 70.23 30.84 -54.37
N LEU A 589 70.31 31.75 -53.41
CA LEU A 589 69.44 32.91 -53.31
C LEU A 589 70.11 34.07 -54.07
N THR A 590 69.47 34.61 -55.09
CA THR A 590 69.94 35.75 -55.89
C THR A 590 69.15 37.01 -55.54
N PHE A 591 69.76 38.19 -55.71
CA PHE A 591 69.17 39.50 -55.41
C PHE A 591 69.92 40.63 -56.13
N ALA A 592 69.32 41.83 -56.19
CA ALA A 592 69.93 43.03 -56.76
C ALA A 592 71.18 43.50 -55.96
N ALA A 593 72.38 43.28 -56.52
CA ALA A 593 73.66 43.53 -55.84
C ALA A 593 73.87 45.01 -55.45
N GLU A 594 73.35 45.94 -56.24
CA GLU A 594 73.46 47.39 -56.02
C GLU A 594 72.69 47.88 -54.79
N GLN A 595 71.74 47.09 -54.29
CA GLN A 595 70.94 47.37 -53.10
C GLN A 595 71.54 46.73 -51.85
N ALA A 596 72.29 45.64 -52.00
CA ALA A 596 72.90 44.92 -50.90
C ALA A 596 74.04 45.71 -50.25
N ARG A 597 74.06 45.76 -48.92
CA ARG A 597 75.12 46.36 -48.08
C ARG A 597 75.55 45.36 -47.01
N GLY A 598 76.67 45.60 -46.34
CA GLY A 598 77.07 44.77 -45.21
C GLY A 598 76.06 44.88 -44.07
N GLY A 599 75.50 43.75 -43.63
CA GLY A 599 74.48 43.73 -42.58
C GLY A 599 73.79 42.37 -42.46
N ARG A 600 72.80 42.30 -41.58
CA ARG A 600 71.90 41.13 -41.46
C ARG A 600 70.63 41.40 -42.26
N TYR A 601 70.20 40.37 -42.96
CA TYR A 601 68.97 40.36 -43.74
C TYR A 601 68.09 39.19 -43.28
N THR A 602 66.78 39.33 -43.42
CA THR A 602 65.81 38.27 -43.14
C THR A 602 65.29 37.74 -44.47
N LEU A 603 65.47 36.45 -44.74
CA LEU A 603 64.79 35.75 -45.84
C LEU A 603 63.45 35.23 -45.32
N THR A 604 62.37 35.59 -46.00
CA THR A 604 61.04 35.03 -45.79
C THR A 604 60.68 34.14 -46.99
N VAL A 605 60.30 32.90 -46.69
CA VAL A 605 59.75 31.95 -47.66
C VAL A 605 58.27 31.81 -47.37
N SER A 606 57.44 32.13 -48.34
CA SER A 606 55.98 32.13 -48.19
C SER A 606 55.32 31.25 -49.25
N ASP A 607 54.11 30.79 -48.96
CA ASP A 607 53.30 30.01 -49.90
C ASP A 607 52.29 30.92 -50.60
N LYS A 608 52.47 31.10 -51.91
CA LYS A 608 51.58 31.92 -52.74
C LYS A 608 50.14 31.38 -52.79
N SER A 609 49.93 30.11 -52.47
CA SER A 609 48.59 29.51 -52.43
C SER A 609 47.84 29.76 -51.12
N GLU A 610 48.51 30.36 -50.12
CA GLU A 610 47.99 30.59 -48.76
C GLU A 610 47.44 29.30 -48.11
N LYS A 611 47.95 28.14 -48.53
CA LYS A 611 47.56 26.83 -47.99
C LYS A 611 48.44 26.49 -46.79
N TYR A 612 49.72 26.81 -46.87
CA TYR A 612 50.70 26.50 -45.84
C TYR A 612 51.07 27.74 -45.03
N ALA A 613 51.36 27.53 -43.74
CA ALA A 613 51.87 28.61 -42.90
C ALA A 613 53.29 28.98 -43.38
N SER A 614 53.54 30.27 -43.51
CA SER A 614 54.85 30.86 -43.84
C SER A 614 55.73 31.03 -42.61
#